data_AF-A0A957T7F2-F1
#
_entry.id   AF-A0A957T7F2-F1
#
_cell.length_a   1.000
_cell.length_b   1.000
_cell.length_c   1.000
_cell.angle_alpha   90.00
_cell.angle_beta   90.00
_cell.angle_gamma   90.00
#
_symmetry.space_group_name_H-M   'P 1'
#
loop_
_entity.id
_entity.type
_entity.pdbx_description
1 polymer ?
#
loop_
_entity_poly.entity_id
_entity_poly.type
_entity_poly.pdbx_seq_one_letter_code
_entity_poly.pdbx_strand_id
1 'polypeptide(L)'
;VAQSPASSNEKIRQMYDQYMGELRQVIREEEGRDKAIFLSEFGWMSNFGNEAFQQRAMQIGMDLALDDPSLALVIWFCTQDFDPEQNHKYYGLYRKGSLDAANRKPVYDLFRTICAQTRDVPVALALTT
;
A
#
# COMPACT_ATOMS: atom_id res chain seq x y z
N VAL A 1 -7.11 4.27 26.31
CA VAL A 1 -5.96 5.17 25.99
C VAL A 1 -5.97 5.39 24.50
N ALA A 2 -6.24 6.60 24.04
CA ALA A 2 -6.28 6.90 22.59
C ALA A 2 -4.88 6.68 22.00
N GLN A 3 -4.78 5.87 20.94
CA GLN A 3 -3.51 5.65 20.25
C GLN A 3 -3.08 6.95 19.57
N SER A 4 -1.85 7.41 19.83
CA SER A 4 -1.32 8.61 19.20
C SER A 4 -1.05 8.36 17.70
N PRO A 5 -1.15 9.37 16.83
CA PRO A 5 -0.82 9.22 15.40
C PRO A 5 0.58 8.66 15.16
N ALA A 6 1.57 9.01 16.01
CA ALA A 6 2.92 8.47 15.95
C ALA A 6 2.94 6.94 16.16
N SER A 7 2.20 6.44 17.16
CA SER A 7 2.08 5.00 17.42
C SER A 7 1.38 4.25 16.29
N SER A 8 0.51 4.91 15.52
CA SER A 8 -0.12 4.32 14.34
C SER A 8 0.82 4.29 13.13
N ASN A 9 1.66 5.31 12.95
CA ASN A 9 2.64 5.34 11.87
C ASN A 9 3.74 4.28 12.05
N GLU A 10 4.25 4.13 13.26
CA GLU A 10 5.23 3.08 13.59
C GLU A 10 4.66 1.68 13.32
N LYS A 11 3.39 1.44 13.67
CA LYS A 11 2.72 0.17 13.37
C LYS A 11 2.64 -0.12 11.87
N ILE A 12 2.39 0.88 11.03
CA ILE A 12 2.38 0.71 9.57
C ILE A 12 3.77 0.23 9.09
N ARG A 13 4.83 0.86 9.58
CA ARG A 13 6.22 0.48 9.25
C ARG A 13 6.54 -0.93 9.73
N GLN A 14 6.26 -1.23 10.99
CA GLN A 14 6.49 -2.54 11.59
C GLN A 14 5.76 -3.66 10.85
N MET A 15 4.49 -3.44 10.48
CA MET A 15 3.72 -4.43 9.73
C MET A 15 4.28 -4.66 8.33
N TYR A 16 4.70 -3.59 7.64
CA TYR A 16 5.35 -3.71 6.33
C TYR A 16 6.64 -4.54 6.43
N ASP A 17 7.52 -4.18 7.36
CA ASP A 17 8.80 -4.85 7.58
C ASP A 17 8.61 -6.33 7.92
N GLN A 18 7.63 -6.63 8.78
CA GLN A 18 7.27 -7.99 9.14
C GLN A 18 6.83 -8.79 7.92
N TYR A 19 5.79 -8.35 7.20
CA TYR A 19 5.23 -9.13 6.09
C TYR A 19 6.21 -9.30 4.92
N MET A 20 6.93 -8.23 4.56
CA MET A 20 7.92 -8.32 3.49
C MET A 20 9.16 -9.13 3.93
N GLY A 21 9.52 -9.08 5.22
CA GLY A 21 10.55 -9.93 5.81
C GLY A 21 10.20 -11.41 5.73
N GLU A 22 8.99 -11.77 6.18
CA GLU A 22 8.45 -13.14 6.12
C GLU A 22 8.38 -13.65 4.67
N LEU A 23 7.86 -12.84 3.74
CA LEU A 23 7.79 -13.20 2.32
C LEU A 23 9.18 -13.48 1.73
N ARG A 24 10.15 -12.60 1.96
CA ARG A 24 11.53 -12.80 1.49
C ARG A 24 12.19 -14.02 2.13
N GLN A 25 11.90 -14.29 3.40
CA GLN A 25 12.40 -15.47 4.09
C GLN A 25 11.91 -16.75 3.42
N VAL A 26 10.60 -16.87 3.17
CA VAL A 26 10.02 -18.04 2.49
C VAL A 26 10.65 -18.23 1.11
N ILE A 27 10.81 -17.16 0.33
CA ILE A 27 11.46 -17.23 -0.99
C ILE A 27 12.88 -17.81 -0.88
N ARG A 28 13.68 -17.33 0.10
CA ARG A 28 15.04 -17.85 0.29
C ARG A 28 15.06 -19.30 0.75
N GLU A 29 14.15 -19.70 1.64
CA GLU A 29 14.06 -21.06 2.16
C GLU A 29 13.66 -22.06 1.07
N GLU A 30 12.69 -21.69 0.22
CA GLU A 30 12.16 -22.59 -0.81
C GLU A 30 12.97 -22.56 -2.11
N GLU A 31 13.64 -21.46 -2.41
CA GLU A 31 14.31 -21.27 -3.72
C GLU A 31 15.81 -21.04 -3.64
N GLY A 32 16.39 -20.88 -2.45
CA GLY A 32 17.82 -20.69 -2.24
C GLY A 32 18.37 -19.37 -2.78
N ARG A 33 17.51 -18.40 -3.12
CA ARG A 33 17.89 -17.11 -3.71
C ARG A 33 16.84 -16.03 -3.44
N ASP A 34 17.19 -14.77 -3.68
CA ASP A 34 16.22 -13.68 -3.70
C ASP A 34 15.49 -13.59 -5.05
N LYS A 35 14.30 -12.97 -5.04
CA LYS A 35 13.48 -12.73 -6.24
C LYS A 35 12.89 -11.33 -6.22
N ALA A 36 12.66 -10.80 -7.41
CA ALA A 36 11.77 -9.68 -7.62
C ALA A 36 10.34 -10.06 -7.21
N ILE A 37 9.72 -9.22 -6.38
CA ILE A 37 8.39 -9.38 -5.83
C ILE A 37 7.42 -8.46 -6.58
N PHE A 38 6.28 -9.00 -6.97
CA PHE A 38 5.16 -8.27 -7.58
C PHE A 38 4.03 -8.23 -6.56
N LEU A 39 3.91 -7.12 -5.84
CA LEU A 39 2.89 -6.94 -4.80
C LEU A 39 1.56 -6.56 -5.45
N SER A 40 0.72 -7.58 -5.69
CA SER A 40 -0.51 -7.44 -6.46
C SER A 40 -1.63 -6.67 -5.75
N GLU A 41 -1.57 -6.57 -4.42
CA GLU A 41 -2.56 -5.86 -3.62
C GLU A 41 -1.88 -5.12 -2.46
N PHE A 42 -1.96 -3.79 -2.50
CA PHE A 42 -1.42 -2.93 -1.45
C PHE A 42 -2.40 -1.83 -1.09
N GLY A 43 -2.79 -1.73 0.17
CA GLY A 43 -3.71 -0.69 0.59
C GLY A 43 -4.25 -0.84 2.00
N TRP A 44 -4.97 0.20 2.43
CA TRP A 44 -5.60 0.27 3.74
C TRP A 44 -7.07 0.65 3.60
N MET A 45 -7.89 0.16 4.52
CA MET A 45 -9.28 0.56 4.62
C MET A 45 -9.43 1.92 5.30
N SER A 46 -10.45 2.68 4.90
CA SER A 46 -10.92 3.89 5.59
C SER A 46 -12.20 3.65 6.40
N ASN A 47 -12.38 2.44 6.95
CA ASN A 47 -13.59 2.08 7.71
C ASN A 47 -13.89 3.07 8.83
N PHE A 48 -15.18 3.23 9.12
CA PHE A 48 -15.68 4.13 10.17
C PHE A 48 -15.29 5.60 9.96
N GLY A 49 -15.21 6.04 8.69
CA GLY A 49 -14.95 7.43 8.32
C GLY A 49 -13.50 7.88 8.44
N ASN A 50 -12.54 6.95 8.56
CA ASN A 50 -11.14 7.29 8.78
C ASN A 50 -10.33 7.43 7.49
N GLU A 51 -10.81 8.27 6.56
CA GLU A 51 -10.12 8.53 5.28
C GLU A 51 -8.76 9.21 5.48
N ALA A 52 -8.62 10.00 6.56
CA ALA A 52 -7.34 10.61 6.92
C ALA A 52 -6.28 9.56 7.29
N PHE A 53 -6.68 8.46 7.95
CA PHE A 53 -5.76 7.34 8.19
C PHE A 53 -5.36 6.68 6.87
N GLN A 54 -6.32 6.39 5.98
CA GLN A 54 -6.01 5.77 4.69
C GLN A 54 -5.01 6.61 3.88
N GLN A 55 -5.21 7.94 3.83
CA GLN A 55 -4.29 8.84 3.15
C GLN A 55 -2.88 8.82 3.78
N ARG A 56 -2.78 8.89 5.12
CA ARG A 56 -1.48 8.78 5.81
C ARG A 56 -0.80 7.43 5.58
N ALA A 57 -1.58 6.35 5.61
CA ALA A 57 -1.08 5.00 5.40
C ALA A 57 -0.58 4.80 3.97
N MET A 58 -1.26 5.36 2.96
CA MET A 58 -0.76 5.39 1.58
C MET A 58 0.59 6.08 1.50
N GLN A 59 0.76 7.28 2.09
CA GLN A 59 2.03 7.98 2.02
C GLN A 59 3.16 7.13 2.61
N ILE A 60 2.99 6.65 3.84
CA ILE A 60 4.01 5.86 4.54
C ILE A 60 4.30 4.55 3.80
N GLY A 61 3.25 3.84 3.40
CA GLY A 61 3.36 2.55 2.74
C GLY A 61 4.01 2.64 1.37
N MET A 62 3.64 3.65 0.57
CA MET A 62 4.25 3.85 -0.74
C MET A 62 5.70 4.32 -0.63
N ASP A 63 6.04 5.14 0.37
CA ASP A 63 7.44 5.50 0.62
C ASP A 63 8.29 4.24 0.93
N LEU A 64 7.78 3.36 1.80
CA LEU A 64 8.45 2.08 2.10
C LEU A 64 8.59 1.20 0.85
N ALA A 65 7.51 1.06 0.08
CA ALA A 65 7.50 0.21 -1.11
C ALA A 65 8.43 0.73 -2.22
N LEU A 66 8.49 2.05 -2.41
CA LEU A 66 9.37 2.68 -3.40
C LEU A 66 10.85 2.61 -3.00
N ASP A 67 11.15 2.44 -1.70
CA ASP A 67 12.50 2.24 -1.18
C ASP A 67 12.91 0.75 -1.06
N ASP A 68 12.01 -0.19 -1.32
CA ASP A 68 12.27 -1.63 -1.17
C ASP A 68 12.90 -2.23 -2.45
N PRO A 69 14.19 -2.61 -2.43
CA PRO A 69 14.89 -3.14 -3.61
C PRO A 69 14.45 -4.56 -4.00
N SER A 70 13.54 -5.18 -3.26
CA SER A 70 12.95 -6.47 -3.65
C SER A 70 11.68 -6.31 -4.50
N LEU A 71 11.05 -5.12 -4.53
CA LEU A 71 9.80 -4.90 -5.26
C LEU A 71 10.05 -4.45 -6.70
N ALA A 72 9.48 -5.18 -7.66
CA ALA A 72 9.44 -4.79 -9.07
C ALA A 72 8.13 -4.09 -9.46
N LEU A 73 7.04 -4.37 -8.75
CA LEU A 73 5.73 -3.79 -8.98
C LEU A 73 4.94 -3.74 -7.67
N VAL A 74 4.23 -2.65 -7.46
CA VAL A 74 3.19 -2.53 -6.42
C VAL A 74 1.91 -2.04 -7.07
N ILE A 75 0.80 -2.72 -6.80
CA ILE A 75 -0.53 -2.37 -7.31
C ILE A 75 -1.38 -1.90 -6.14
N TRP A 76 -1.87 -0.66 -6.22
CA TRP A 76 -2.79 -0.15 -5.21
C TRP A 76 -4.14 -0.86 -5.29
N PHE A 77 -4.56 -1.42 -4.16
CA PHE A 77 -5.89 -1.98 -3.97
C PHE A 77 -6.75 -0.99 -3.17
N CYS A 78 -7.81 -0.42 -3.74
CA CYS A 78 -8.39 -0.65 -5.06
C CYS A 78 -8.98 0.62 -5.68
N THR A 79 -9.56 0.52 -6.88
CA THR A 79 -10.20 1.67 -7.54
C THR A 79 -11.38 2.21 -6.74
N GLN A 80 -12.29 1.34 -6.28
CA GLN A 80 -13.57 1.75 -5.67
C GLN A 80 -13.90 0.92 -4.43
N ASP A 81 -14.46 1.57 -3.40
CA ASP A 81 -14.96 0.88 -2.19
C ASP A 81 -15.96 -0.23 -2.55
N PHE A 82 -15.88 -1.35 -1.81
CA PHE A 82 -16.81 -2.46 -1.95
C PHE A 82 -18.18 -2.12 -1.35
N ASP A 83 -19.17 -2.99 -1.60
CA ASP A 83 -20.52 -2.80 -1.09
C ASP A 83 -20.53 -2.72 0.45
N PRO A 84 -21.04 -1.62 1.04
CA PRO A 84 -21.18 -1.51 2.49
C PRO A 84 -22.05 -2.63 3.07
N GLU A 85 -23.03 -3.15 2.32
CA GLU A 85 -23.89 -4.25 2.78
C GLU A 85 -23.17 -5.59 2.84
N GLN A 86 -22.06 -5.75 2.10
CA GLN A 86 -21.40 -7.04 1.98
C GLN A 86 -20.26 -7.23 2.96
N ASN A 87 -19.55 -6.18 3.41
CA ASN A 87 -18.47 -6.32 4.41
C ASN A 87 -17.87 -4.98 4.93
N HIS A 88 -18.48 -3.82 4.68
CA HIS A 88 -17.93 -2.50 5.06
C HIS A 88 -16.44 -2.32 4.68
N LYS A 89 -16.01 -2.77 3.49
CA LYS A 89 -14.61 -2.73 3.06
C LYS A 89 -14.33 -1.48 2.21
N TYR A 90 -13.89 -0.39 2.84
CA TYR A 90 -13.66 0.89 2.18
C TYR A 90 -12.18 1.11 1.77
N TYR A 91 -11.68 0.36 0.79
CA TYR A 91 -10.30 0.42 0.29
C TYR A 91 -10.06 1.38 -0.88
N GLY A 92 -11.13 1.84 -1.53
CA GLY A 92 -11.09 2.52 -2.80
C GLY A 92 -10.34 3.85 -2.79
N LEU A 93 -9.91 4.27 -3.97
CA LEU A 93 -9.62 5.68 -4.30
C LEU A 93 -10.92 6.49 -4.47
N TYR A 94 -12.01 5.80 -4.84
CA TYR A 94 -13.37 6.32 -4.95
C TYR A 94 -14.27 5.64 -3.92
N ARG A 95 -15.29 6.35 -3.46
CA ARG A 95 -16.39 5.71 -2.70
C ARG A 95 -17.24 4.87 -3.66
N LYS A 96 -18.14 4.03 -3.12
CA LYS A 96 -19.12 3.31 -3.95
C LYS A 96 -19.96 4.30 -4.76
N GLY A 97 -20.25 3.99 -6.02
CA GLY A 97 -21.06 4.84 -6.91
C GLY A 97 -20.33 5.22 -8.20
N SER A 98 -20.40 6.49 -8.58
CA SER A 98 -19.78 7.01 -9.80
C SER A 98 -18.26 7.15 -9.65
N LEU A 99 -17.53 7.13 -10.78
CA LEU A 99 -16.08 7.43 -10.84
C LEU A 99 -15.84 8.87 -11.28
N ASP A 100 -16.59 9.81 -10.71
CA ASP A 100 -16.46 11.23 -10.98
C ASP A 100 -15.64 11.95 -9.90
N ALA A 101 -15.36 13.23 -10.13
CA ALA A 101 -14.55 14.03 -9.20
C ALA A 101 -15.21 14.21 -7.83
N ALA A 102 -16.54 14.25 -7.75
CA ALA A 102 -17.27 14.42 -6.49
C ALA A 102 -17.16 13.17 -5.60
N ASN A 103 -16.97 11.99 -6.21
CA ASN A 103 -16.91 10.73 -5.48
C ASN A 103 -15.50 10.25 -5.10
N ARG A 104 -14.47 11.05 -5.39
CA ARG A 104 -13.07 10.77 -5.00
C ARG A 104 -12.91 10.86 -3.48
N LYS A 105 -12.08 9.98 -2.94
CA LYS A 105 -11.58 10.07 -1.56
C LYS A 105 -10.30 10.90 -1.54
N PRO A 106 -9.91 11.53 -0.42
CA PRO A 106 -8.68 12.33 -0.31
C PRO A 106 -7.41 11.58 -0.74
N VAL A 107 -7.40 10.26 -0.58
CA VAL A 107 -6.31 9.39 -1.01
C VAL A 107 -6.11 9.38 -2.54
N TYR A 108 -7.11 9.74 -3.34
CA TYR A 108 -7.01 9.81 -4.81
C TYR A 108 -5.95 10.81 -5.27
N ASP A 109 -5.97 12.03 -4.74
CA ASP A 109 -5.03 13.07 -5.18
C ASP A 109 -3.61 12.76 -4.72
N LEU A 110 -3.46 12.14 -3.54
CA LEU A 110 -2.18 11.63 -3.07
C LEU A 110 -1.66 10.53 -4.00
N PHE A 111 -2.49 9.55 -4.35
CA PHE A 111 -2.11 8.48 -5.29
C PHE A 111 -1.63 9.06 -6.62
N ARG A 112 -2.41 10.00 -7.19
CA ARG A 112 -2.04 10.68 -8.44
C ARG A 112 -0.70 11.43 -8.31
N THR A 113 -0.47 12.08 -7.17
CA THR A 113 0.78 12.79 -6.91
C THR A 113 1.96 11.82 -6.86
N ILE A 114 1.83 10.71 -6.13
CA ILE A 114 2.87 9.67 -6.05
C ILE A 114 3.16 9.09 -7.44
N CYS A 115 2.13 8.73 -8.21
CA CYS A 115 2.32 8.19 -9.57
C CYS A 115 2.95 9.19 -10.56
N ALA A 116 2.81 10.50 -10.31
CA ALA A 116 3.40 11.53 -11.13
C ALA A 116 4.84 11.89 -10.71
N GLN A 117 5.32 11.38 -9.57
CA GLN A 117 6.69 11.64 -9.12
C GLN A 117 7.70 10.95 -10.05
N THR A 118 8.69 11.72 -10.48
CA THR A 118 9.93 11.15 -11.02
C THR A 118 10.86 10.93 -9.83
N ARG A 119 10.89 9.70 -9.30
CA ARG A 119 11.76 9.29 -8.21
C ARG A 119 12.69 8.20 -8.73
N ASP A 120 13.97 8.32 -8.45
CA ASP A 120 14.90 7.21 -8.61
C ASP A 120 14.54 6.14 -7.58
N VAL A 121 14.06 5.00 -8.04
CA VAL A 121 13.73 3.84 -7.21
C VAL A 121 14.80 2.78 -7.43
N PRO A 122 15.15 2.00 -6.39
CA PRO A 122 16.06 0.88 -6.57
C PRO A 122 15.51 -0.08 -7.65
N VAL A 123 16.36 -0.50 -8.57
CA VAL A 123 15.99 -1.57 -9.50
C VAL A 123 15.80 -2.83 -8.68
N ALA A 124 14.63 -3.46 -8.81
CA ALA A 124 14.37 -4.73 -8.16
C ALA A 124 15.51 -5.71 -8.46
N LEU A 125 16.10 -6.29 -7.42
CA LEU A 125 17.20 -7.24 -7.56
C LEU A 125 16.68 -8.51 -8.27
N ALA A 126 16.65 -8.48 -9.60
CA ALA A 126 16.71 -9.66 -10.42
C ALA A 126 18.19 -10.02 -10.51
N LEU A 127 18.61 -11.01 -9.73
CA LEU A 127 20.00 -11.46 -9.82
C LEU A 127 20.29 -11.94 -11.24
N THR A 128 21.32 -11.32 -11.82
CA THR A 128 22.19 -11.92 -12.81
C THR A 128 22.55 -13.33 -12.36
N THR A 129 22.31 -14.28 -13.27
CA THR A 129 22.61 -15.71 -13.19
C THR A 129 24.03 -16.03 -12.78
#